data_AF-L9W0S7-F1
#
_entry.id   AF-L9W0S7-F1
#
_cell.length_a   1.000
_cell.length_b   1.000
_cell.length_c   1.000
_cell.angle_alpha   90.00
_cell.angle_beta   90.00
_cell.angle_gamma   90.00
#
_symmetry.space_group_name_H-M   'P 1'
#
loop_
_entity.id
_entity.type
_entity.pdbx_description
1 polymer ?
#
loop_
_entity_poly.entity_id
_entity_poly.type
_entity_poly.pdbx_seq_one_letter_code
_entity_poly.pdbx_strand_id
1 'polypeptide(L)'
;MLNELADADEAAFDERAGPWIAFARVFAGFLLLYELMLGGWWKLGWITTGPNPGWIGSDAGAEVLSVAEQAVDDGTFGWFATILETVVIPYPELWTALALAAQLATAVGLIFGLWTRPAALLGVLYFIPVFHFGMIRTSPLFTVPIAFAFVANAGRYYGLDAVLWRRSDIVGRLTRAVNAPLPIRRAWYPALAAGFAIVAVYYLLSIPEMVDTRVHLTSLEMTVFAGLVAGGLSFVYRGGNPVTVAADALRVFVGYRFLQEIVVRSEPGANALPGWASASAQTEVFEAIAEAHVAPMSAFLELAVLPAMTAWVVAFAVVQTSVGIALLVGYRTRLAGTVAVGYLVVLTALGLVRLAPLIFASAIVAATLAGRHASLDSIAGREPRPPAIPDRVALPAAAGGIALLSSAALLGIDPEAGYGEVAGPVALVMLAFGLLALALVSSTATERTSDRLESVSATAED
;
A
#
# COMPACT_ATOMS: atom_id res chain seq x y z
N MET A 1 34.10 17.77 12.07
CA MET A 1 33.53 17.07 13.24
C MET A 1 32.00 17.11 13.30
N LEU A 2 31.32 18.26 13.50
CA LEU A 2 29.83 18.26 13.58
C LEU A 2 29.15 17.83 12.27
N ASN A 3 29.63 18.28 11.10
CA ASN A 3 29.08 17.85 9.81
C ASN A 3 29.37 16.36 9.54
N GLU A 4 30.58 15.88 9.87
CA GLU A 4 30.94 14.46 9.69
C GLU A 4 30.10 13.52 10.55
N LEU A 5 29.72 13.93 11.77
CA LEU A 5 28.83 13.16 12.63
C LEU A 5 27.40 13.11 12.06
N ALA A 6 26.90 14.24 11.55
CA ALA A 6 25.59 14.30 10.90
C ALA A 6 25.54 13.43 9.63
N ASP A 7 26.59 13.47 8.81
CA ASP A 7 26.71 12.66 7.60
C ASP A 7 26.76 11.15 7.93
N ALA A 8 27.47 10.77 9.00
CA ALA A 8 27.55 9.38 9.46
C ALA A 8 26.19 8.86 9.98
N ASP A 9 25.44 9.70 10.71
CA ASP A 9 24.11 9.36 11.20
C ASP A 9 23.09 9.23 10.06
N GLU A 10 23.18 10.07 9.03
CA GLU A 10 22.33 9.96 7.84
C GLU A 10 22.64 8.69 7.03
N ALA A 11 23.92 8.37 6.82
CA ALA A 11 24.33 7.13 6.16
C ALA A 11 23.84 5.88 6.91
N ALA A 12 23.99 5.85 8.25
CA ALA A 12 23.51 4.76 9.08
C ALA A 12 21.97 4.63 9.08
N PHE A 13 21.25 5.76 8.96
CA PHE A 13 19.80 5.72 8.77
C PHE A 13 19.43 5.11 7.41
N ASP A 14 20.04 5.57 6.33
CA ASP A 14 19.74 5.11 4.97
C ASP A 14 20.01 3.61 4.79
N GLU A 15 21.13 3.11 5.35
CA GLU A 15 21.48 1.69 5.36
C GLU A 15 20.37 0.85 6.02
N ARG A 16 19.85 1.31 7.17
CA ARG A 16 18.80 0.59 7.91
C ARG A 16 17.40 0.82 7.35
N ALA A 17 17.17 1.94 6.65
CA ALA A 17 15.89 2.27 6.06
C ALA A 17 15.63 1.49 4.76
N GLY A 18 16.69 1.25 3.97
CA GLY A 18 16.61 0.62 2.65
C GLY A 18 15.78 -0.67 2.61
N PRO A 19 16.03 -1.67 3.47
CA PRO A 19 15.26 -2.91 3.51
C PRO A 19 13.76 -2.71 3.75
N TRP A 20 13.37 -1.74 4.59
CA TRP A 20 11.96 -1.44 4.87
C TRP A 20 11.28 -0.69 3.72
N ILE A 21 12.01 0.18 3.02
CA ILE A 21 11.53 0.82 1.78
C ILE A 21 11.28 -0.25 0.70
N ALA A 22 12.24 -1.17 0.53
CA ALA A 22 12.11 -2.28 -0.40
C ALA A 22 10.95 -3.22 0.00
N PHE A 23 10.76 -3.46 1.30
CA PHE A 23 9.66 -4.28 1.80
C PHE A 23 8.32 -3.71 1.37
N ALA A 24 8.07 -2.42 1.66
CA ALA A 24 6.81 -1.76 1.35
C ALA A 24 6.51 -1.80 -0.16
N ARG A 25 7.55 -1.60 -0.99
CA ARG A 25 7.47 -1.69 -2.45
C ARG A 25 7.09 -3.09 -2.93
N VAL A 26 7.82 -4.12 -2.49
CA VAL A 26 7.59 -5.52 -2.91
C VAL A 26 6.21 -5.98 -2.47
N PHE A 27 5.82 -5.68 -1.24
CA PHE A 27 4.51 -6.03 -0.71
C PHE A 27 3.37 -5.36 -1.50
N ALA A 28 3.48 -4.07 -1.82
CA ALA A 28 2.51 -3.39 -2.68
C ALA A 28 2.42 -4.04 -4.07
N GLY A 29 3.56 -4.45 -4.64
CA GLY A 29 3.59 -5.18 -5.90
C GLY A 29 2.88 -6.54 -5.83
N PHE A 30 3.06 -7.30 -4.74
CA PHE A 30 2.33 -8.56 -4.53
C PHE A 30 0.82 -8.35 -4.41
N LEU A 31 0.39 -7.31 -3.68
CA LEU A 31 -1.04 -7.00 -3.57
C LEU A 31 -1.66 -6.63 -4.93
N LEU A 32 -0.94 -5.88 -5.77
CA LEU A 32 -1.42 -5.56 -7.12
C LEU A 32 -1.52 -6.79 -8.01
N LEU A 33 -0.55 -7.71 -7.89
CA LEU A 33 -0.58 -8.97 -8.61
C LEU A 33 -1.75 -9.84 -8.12
N TYR A 34 -2.01 -9.86 -6.81
CA TYR A 34 -3.17 -10.56 -6.26
C TYR A 34 -4.49 -9.97 -6.79
N GLU A 35 -4.69 -8.65 -6.76
CA GLU A 35 -5.88 -8.03 -7.34
C GLU A 35 -6.02 -8.29 -8.84
N LEU A 36 -4.92 -8.55 -9.55
CA LEU A 36 -4.96 -8.89 -10.97
C LEU A 36 -5.40 -10.34 -11.22
N MET A 37 -5.09 -11.25 -10.31
CA MET A 37 -5.23 -12.69 -10.50
C MET A 37 -6.42 -13.29 -9.73
N LEU A 38 -6.66 -12.84 -8.49
CA LEU A 38 -7.55 -13.50 -7.52
C LEU A 38 -8.37 -12.54 -6.64
N GLY A 39 -8.08 -11.23 -6.65
CA GLY A 39 -8.80 -10.26 -5.83
C GLY A 39 -10.20 -9.96 -6.36
N GLY A 40 -10.94 -9.10 -5.67
CA GLY A 40 -12.31 -8.77 -6.05
C GLY A 40 -12.45 -8.03 -7.38
N TRP A 41 -11.33 -7.65 -8.03
CA TRP A 41 -11.26 -7.05 -9.36
C TRP A 41 -10.31 -7.80 -10.29
N TRP A 42 -10.29 -9.13 -10.12
CA TRP A 42 -9.46 -10.04 -10.91
C TRP A 42 -9.71 -9.87 -12.41
N LYS A 43 -8.62 -9.93 -13.17
CA LYS A 43 -8.62 -9.66 -14.62
C LYS A 43 -8.06 -10.85 -15.39
N LEU A 44 -6.84 -11.27 -15.02
CA LEU A 44 -6.15 -12.40 -15.64
C LEU A 44 -6.64 -13.74 -15.11
N GLY A 45 -7.16 -13.75 -13.88
CA GLY A 45 -7.61 -14.95 -13.21
C GLY A 45 -6.50 -15.90 -12.82
N TRP A 46 -6.87 -17.14 -12.54
CA TRP A 46 -5.94 -18.20 -12.14
C TRP A 46 -6.17 -19.46 -12.97
N ILE A 47 -5.31 -20.46 -12.79
CA ILE A 47 -5.38 -21.74 -13.52
C ILE A 47 -6.75 -22.41 -13.32
N THR A 48 -7.38 -22.22 -12.16
CA THR A 48 -8.67 -22.82 -11.82
C THR A 48 -9.88 -22.03 -12.31
N THR A 49 -9.75 -20.72 -12.47
CA THR A 49 -10.89 -19.83 -12.80
C THR A 49 -10.87 -19.38 -14.25
N GLY A 50 -9.72 -19.50 -14.94
CA GLY A 50 -9.52 -18.89 -16.26
C GLY A 50 -9.51 -17.36 -16.18
N PRO A 51 -9.36 -16.65 -17.30
CA PRO A 51 -9.40 -15.17 -17.36
C PRO A 51 -10.83 -14.62 -17.23
N ASN A 52 -10.97 -13.38 -16.74
CA ASN A 52 -12.27 -12.75 -16.58
C ASN A 52 -12.74 -12.26 -17.96
N PRO A 53 -13.89 -12.75 -18.48
CA PRO A 53 -14.40 -12.38 -19.80
C PRO A 53 -14.57 -10.87 -19.99
N GLY A 54 -14.98 -10.15 -18.94
CA GLY A 54 -15.19 -8.70 -18.97
C GLY A 54 -13.90 -7.87 -19.07
N TRP A 55 -12.75 -8.49 -18.79
CA TRP A 55 -11.42 -7.89 -18.93
C TRP A 55 -10.64 -8.43 -20.13
N ILE A 56 -10.83 -9.69 -20.50
CA ILE A 56 -10.07 -10.36 -21.54
C ILE A 56 -11.00 -11.30 -22.32
N GLY A 57 -11.00 -11.16 -23.65
CA GLY A 57 -11.77 -12.01 -24.53
C GLY A 57 -12.76 -11.22 -25.36
N SER A 58 -13.83 -11.89 -25.79
CA SER A 58 -14.87 -11.28 -26.64
C SER A 58 -15.74 -10.25 -25.93
N ASP A 59 -15.73 -10.23 -24.59
CA ASP A 59 -16.49 -9.31 -23.75
C ASP A 59 -15.58 -8.28 -23.03
N ALA A 60 -14.33 -8.16 -23.48
CA ALA A 60 -13.38 -7.22 -22.90
C ALA A 60 -13.96 -5.79 -23.00
N GLY A 61 -13.94 -5.05 -21.90
CA GLY A 61 -14.56 -3.71 -21.87
C GLY A 61 -15.86 -3.65 -21.09
N ALA A 62 -16.58 -4.76 -20.92
CA ALA A 62 -17.86 -4.77 -20.20
C ALA A 62 -17.73 -4.23 -18.77
N GLU A 63 -16.68 -4.63 -18.05
CA GLU A 63 -16.42 -4.16 -16.69
C GLU A 63 -16.11 -2.67 -16.62
N VAL A 64 -15.23 -2.17 -17.51
CA VAL A 64 -14.86 -0.76 -17.56
C VAL A 64 -16.04 0.11 -17.98
N LEU A 65 -16.86 -0.36 -18.92
CA LEU A 65 -18.08 0.32 -19.35
C LEU A 65 -19.07 0.42 -18.18
N SER A 66 -19.36 -0.71 -17.53
CA SER A 66 -20.28 -0.80 -16.40
C SER A 66 -19.90 0.15 -15.26
N VAL A 67 -18.64 0.15 -14.82
CA VAL A 67 -18.20 1.04 -13.73
C VAL A 67 -18.16 2.51 -14.14
N ALA A 68 -17.90 2.80 -15.42
CA ALA A 68 -17.91 4.17 -15.92
C ALA A 68 -19.33 4.73 -15.99
N GLU A 69 -20.28 3.98 -16.52
CA GLU A 69 -21.71 4.34 -16.54
C GLU A 69 -22.25 4.50 -15.12
N GLN A 70 -21.96 3.55 -14.24
CA GLN A 70 -22.34 3.65 -12.83
C GLN A 70 -21.78 4.91 -12.17
N ALA A 71 -20.52 5.26 -12.40
CA ALA A 71 -19.93 6.47 -11.80
C ALA A 71 -20.60 7.76 -12.31
N VAL A 72 -21.05 7.79 -13.57
CA VAL A 72 -21.84 8.91 -14.11
C VAL A 72 -23.21 8.97 -13.42
N ASP A 73 -23.90 7.83 -13.33
CA ASP A 73 -25.23 7.73 -12.72
C ASP A 73 -25.24 8.05 -11.22
N ASP A 74 -24.20 7.65 -10.49
CA ASP A 74 -24.00 7.95 -9.07
C ASP A 74 -23.68 9.43 -8.81
N GLY A 75 -23.46 10.22 -9.87
CA GLY A 75 -23.16 11.65 -9.79
C GLY A 75 -21.72 11.94 -9.37
N THR A 76 -20.73 11.35 -10.07
CA THR A 76 -19.32 11.72 -9.92
C THR A 76 -19.07 13.19 -10.32
N PHE A 77 -17.84 13.67 -10.15
CA PHE A 77 -17.47 15.06 -10.44
C PHE A 77 -17.71 15.41 -11.92
N GLY A 78 -18.35 16.54 -12.20
CA GLY A 78 -18.77 16.90 -13.57
C GLY A 78 -17.66 16.86 -14.62
N TRP A 79 -16.44 17.31 -14.27
CA TRP A 79 -15.29 17.22 -15.16
C TRP A 79 -14.85 15.77 -15.44
N PHE A 80 -15.00 14.87 -14.47
CA PHE A 80 -14.66 13.47 -14.61
C PHE A 80 -15.74 12.73 -15.39
N ALA A 81 -17.03 13.00 -15.13
CA ALA A 81 -18.14 12.50 -15.93
C ALA A 81 -17.95 12.84 -17.42
N THR A 82 -17.55 14.08 -17.74
CA THR A 82 -17.23 14.47 -19.12
C THR A 82 -16.11 13.61 -19.72
N ILE A 83 -15.05 13.29 -18.97
CA ILE A 83 -13.99 12.39 -19.44
C ILE A 83 -14.54 10.99 -19.69
N LEU A 84 -15.37 10.47 -18.78
CA LEU A 84 -15.98 9.15 -18.94
C LEU A 84 -16.82 9.08 -20.22
N GLU A 85 -17.75 10.01 -20.40
CA GLU A 85 -18.68 10.05 -21.53
C GLU A 85 -17.98 10.27 -22.87
N THR A 86 -16.92 11.11 -22.91
CA THR A 86 -16.29 11.51 -24.18
C THR A 86 -15.06 10.69 -24.55
N VAL A 87 -14.40 10.06 -23.58
CA VAL A 87 -13.11 9.38 -23.78
C VAL A 87 -13.16 7.91 -23.39
N VAL A 88 -13.81 7.55 -22.28
CA VAL A 88 -13.76 6.17 -21.74
C VAL A 88 -14.84 5.28 -22.31
N ILE A 89 -16.11 5.65 -22.12
CA ILE A 89 -17.32 4.93 -22.55
C ILE A 89 -17.33 4.65 -24.06
N PRO A 90 -16.82 5.53 -24.94
CA PRO A 90 -16.76 5.22 -26.37
C PRO A 90 -15.73 4.14 -26.76
N TYR A 91 -14.75 3.86 -25.89
CA TYR A 91 -13.62 2.95 -26.19
C TYR A 91 -13.29 2.01 -25.01
N PRO A 92 -14.25 1.29 -24.43
CA PRO A 92 -14.05 0.57 -23.18
C PRO A 92 -13.02 -0.56 -23.31
N GLU A 93 -12.97 -1.24 -24.46
CA GLU A 93 -11.94 -2.25 -24.78
C GLU A 93 -10.51 -1.71 -24.67
N LEU A 94 -10.26 -0.51 -25.22
CA LEU A 94 -8.94 0.13 -25.16
C LEU A 94 -8.55 0.43 -23.70
N TRP A 95 -9.49 0.99 -22.93
CA TRP A 95 -9.24 1.35 -21.53
C TRP A 95 -9.04 0.12 -20.64
N THR A 96 -9.76 -0.96 -20.91
CA THR A 96 -9.52 -2.28 -20.30
C THR A 96 -8.11 -2.77 -20.56
N ALA A 97 -7.65 -2.74 -21.83
CA ALA A 97 -6.29 -3.16 -22.17
C ALA A 97 -5.22 -2.29 -21.51
N LEU A 98 -5.40 -0.97 -21.48
CA LEU A 98 -4.49 -0.04 -20.82
C LEU A 98 -4.47 -0.23 -19.30
N ALA A 99 -5.62 -0.42 -18.66
CA ALA A 99 -5.74 -0.69 -17.23
C ALA A 99 -5.01 -1.98 -16.84
N LEU A 100 -5.20 -3.05 -17.60
CA LEU A 100 -4.53 -4.33 -17.38
C LEU A 100 -3.02 -4.21 -17.55
N ALA A 101 -2.56 -3.57 -18.64
CA ALA A 101 -1.14 -3.34 -18.89
C ALA A 101 -0.51 -2.48 -17.79
N ALA A 102 -1.19 -1.42 -17.35
CA ALA A 102 -0.71 -0.53 -16.31
C ALA A 102 -0.58 -1.23 -14.96
N GLN A 103 -1.60 -1.99 -14.53
CA GLN A 103 -1.55 -2.75 -13.27
C GLN A 103 -0.47 -3.83 -13.31
N LEU A 104 -0.37 -4.60 -14.40
CA LEU A 104 0.64 -5.65 -14.55
C LEU A 104 2.07 -5.08 -14.56
N ALA A 105 2.32 -4.05 -15.36
CA ALA A 105 3.63 -3.40 -15.43
C ALA A 105 4.02 -2.80 -14.07
N THR A 106 3.06 -2.19 -13.36
CA THR A 106 3.29 -1.67 -12.01
C THR A 106 3.62 -2.80 -11.04
N ALA A 107 2.83 -3.87 -10.99
CA ALA A 107 3.05 -5.00 -10.08
C ALA A 107 4.44 -5.63 -10.29
N VAL A 108 4.78 -5.95 -11.53
CA VAL A 108 6.08 -6.54 -11.90
C VAL A 108 7.22 -5.58 -11.58
N GLY A 109 7.10 -4.31 -11.98
CA GLY A 109 8.11 -3.28 -11.72
C GLY A 109 8.39 -3.10 -10.22
N LEU A 110 7.35 -3.13 -9.38
CA LEU A 110 7.49 -3.03 -7.92
C LEU A 110 8.03 -4.31 -7.26
N ILE A 111 7.65 -5.50 -7.72
CA ILE A 111 8.18 -6.76 -7.15
C ILE A 111 9.67 -6.88 -7.43
N PHE A 112 10.07 -6.78 -8.70
CA PHE A 112 11.46 -6.98 -9.12
C PHE A 112 12.34 -5.74 -8.92
N GLY A 113 11.73 -4.58 -8.67
CA GLY A 113 12.45 -3.31 -8.61
C GLY A 113 13.02 -2.92 -9.96
N LEU A 114 12.23 -3.02 -11.02
CA LEU A 114 12.65 -2.68 -12.38
C LEU A 114 11.94 -1.40 -12.82
N TRP A 115 12.72 -0.35 -13.05
CA TRP A 115 12.21 0.99 -13.37
C TRP A 115 11.12 1.41 -12.38
N THR A 116 11.45 1.27 -11.10
CA THR A 116 10.53 1.40 -9.98
C THR A 116 9.84 2.75 -9.97
N ARG A 117 10.53 3.85 -10.29
CA ARG A 117 9.89 5.18 -10.31
C ARG A 117 8.87 5.30 -11.45
N PRO A 118 9.19 5.00 -12.73
CA PRO A 118 8.16 4.94 -13.78
C PRO A 118 7.01 3.99 -13.47
N ALA A 119 7.30 2.78 -12.97
CA ALA A 119 6.27 1.81 -12.59
C ALA A 119 5.35 2.37 -11.50
N ALA A 120 5.92 3.00 -10.46
CA ALA A 120 5.14 3.62 -9.41
C ALA A 120 4.34 4.84 -9.90
N LEU A 121 4.89 5.65 -10.81
CA LEU A 121 4.16 6.76 -11.42
C LEU A 121 2.96 6.24 -12.24
N LEU A 122 3.17 5.19 -13.04
CA LEU A 122 2.10 4.53 -13.78
C LEU A 122 1.03 3.99 -12.84
N GLY A 123 1.43 3.36 -11.73
CA GLY A 123 0.51 2.87 -10.69
C GLY A 123 -0.32 3.99 -10.05
N VAL A 124 0.32 5.11 -9.68
CA VAL A 124 -0.41 6.28 -9.15
C VAL A 124 -1.41 6.81 -10.17
N LEU A 125 -1.00 6.96 -11.43
CA LEU A 125 -1.88 7.42 -12.51
C LEU A 125 -3.02 6.45 -12.79
N TYR A 126 -2.77 5.14 -12.69
CA TYR A 126 -3.79 4.09 -12.81
C TYR A 126 -4.87 4.23 -11.73
N PHE A 127 -4.50 4.53 -10.48
CA PHE A 127 -5.50 4.66 -9.41
C PHE A 127 -6.30 5.96 -9.42
N ILE A 128 -5.83 7.03 -10.08
CA ILE A 128 -6.58 8.29 -10.23
C ILE A 128 -8.02 8.06 -10.71
N PRO A 129 -8.26 7.45 -11.89
CA PRO A 129 -9.63 7.18 -12.35
C PRO A 129 -10.35 6.20 -11.42
N VAL A 130 -9.65 5.22 -10.85
CA VAL A 130 -10.28 4.25 -9.93
C VAL A 130 -10.86 4.94 -8.69
N PHE A 131 -10.22 5.98 -8.14
CA PHE A 131 -10.83 6.78 -7.07
C PHE A 131 -12.17 7.38 -7.48
N HIS A 132 -12.24 7.89 -8.71
CA HIS A 132 -13.38 8.63 -9.21
C HIS A 132 -14.53 7.74 -9.71
N PHE A 133 -14.27 6.43 -9.86
CA PHE A 133 -15.31 5.39 -9.96
C PHE A 133 -15.99 5.08 -8.62
N GLY A 134 -15.64 5.75 -7.52
CA GLY A 134 -16.22 5.48 -6.19
C GLY A 134 -15.66 4.21 -5.52
N MET A 135 -14.56 3.66 -6.05
CA MET A 135 -13.88 2.45 -5.57
C MET A 135 -12.93 2.73 -4.39
N ILE A 136 -13.48 3.37 -3.36
CA ILE A 136 -12.79 3.99 -2.23
C ILE A 136 -12.12 3.04 -1.23
N ARG A 137 -12.51 1.76 -1.20
CA ARG A 137 -12.07 0.86 -0.13
C ARG A 137 -10.65 0.35 -0.38
N THR A 138 -10.27 0.15 -1.64
CA THR A 138 -8.98 -0.43 -2.02
C THR A 138 -8.02 0.60 -2.58
N SER A 139 -8.48 1.45 -3.50
CA SER A 139 -7.65 2.35 -4.30
C SER A 139 -6.77 3.32 -3.49
N PRO A 140 -7.26 3.97 -2.40
CA PRO A 140 -6.42 4.84 -1.58
C PRO A 140 -5.27 4.08 -0.93
N LEU A 141 -5.53 2.86 -0.47
CA LEU A 141 -4.56 2.09 0.29
C LEU A 141 -3.47 1.48 -0.57
N PHE A 142 -3.75 1.24 -1.86
CA PHE A 142 -2.72 0.90 -2.84
C PHE A 142 -1.87 2.10 -3.23
N THR A 143 -2.50 3.24 -3.50
CA THR A 143 -1.83 4.41 -4.05
C THR A 143 -0.77 4.96 -3.10
N VAL A 144 -1.01 4.94 -1.79
CA VAL A 144 -0.10 5.50 -0.79
C VAL A 144 1.27 4.81 -0.74
N PRO A 145 1.39 3.47 -0.55
CA PRO A 145 2.69 2.80 -0.58
C PRO A 145 3.35 2.87 -1.95
N ILE A 146 2.59 2.93 -3.05
CA ILE A 146 3.14 3.13 -4.41
C ILE A 146 3.74 4.53 -4.55
N ALA A 147 3.03 5.57 -4.11
CA ALA A 147 3.52 6.95 -4.10
C ALA A 147 4.76 7.08 -3.20
N PHE A 148 4.79 6.39 -2.06
CA PHE A 148 5.98 6.31 -1.23
C PHE A 148 7.16 5.67 -1.98
N ALA A 149 6.95 4.55 -2.67
CA ALA A 149 7.98 3.89 -3.48
C ALA A 149 8.52 4.81 -4.59
N PHE A 150 7.65 5.63 -5.19
CA PHE A 150 8.05 6.67 -6.16
C PHE A 150 8.96 7.72 -5.52
N VAL A 151 8.55 8.32 -4.39
CA VAL A 151 9.33 9.36 -3.71
C VAL A 151 10.67 8.80 -3.23
N ALA A 152 10.64 7.64 -2.58
CA ALA A 152 11.81 6.98 -2.01
C ALA A 152 12.80 6.43 -3.06
N ASN A 153 12.42 6.37 -4.35
CA ASN A 153 13.18 5.64 -5.36
C ASN A 153 13.49 4.20 -4.90
N ALA A 154 12.45 3.48 -4.48
CA ALA A 154 12.58 2.20 -3.77
C ALA A 154 13.37 1.12 -4.55
N GLY A 155 13.48 1.25 -5.88
CA GLY A 155 14.30 0.42 -6.75
C GLY A 155 15.78 0.40 -6.39
N ARG A 156 16.31 1.50 -5.87
CA ARG A 156 17.74 1.66 -5.59
C ARG A 156 18.21 0.80 -4.41
N TYR A 157 17.33 0.50 -3.46
CA TYR A 157 17.70 -0.21 -2.24
C TYR A 157 17.73 -1.73 -2.42
N TYR A 158 16.91 -2.27 -3.32
CA TYR A 158 16.84 -3.71 -3.59
C TYR A 158 16.22 -3.99 -4.96
N GLY A 159 16.69 -5.02 -5.67
CA GLY A 159 16.12 -5.45 -6.96
C GLY A 159 16.95 -5.04 -8.18
N LEU A 160 16.34 -5.13 -9.36
CA LEU A 160 17.04 -4.95 -10.64
C LEU A 160 17.60 -3.54 -10.82
N ASP A 161 16.88 -2.51 -10.41
CA ASP A 161 17.32 -1.12 -10.45
C ASP A 161 18.62 -0.94 -9.64
N ALA A 162 18.74 -1.53 -8.44
CA ALA A 162 19.95 -1.46 -7.64
C ALA A 162 21.17 -2.06 -8.38
N VAL A 163 20.99 -3.19 -9.06
CA VAL A 163 22.03 -3.85 -9.86
C VAL A 163 22.38 -3.03 -11.11
N LEU A 164 21.37 -2.62 -11.87
CA LEU A 164 21.53 -1.86 -13.11
C LEU A 164 22.11 -0.46 -12.85
N TRP A 165 21.77 0.16 -11.72
CA TRP A 165 22.25 1.48 -11.32
C TRP A 165 23.77 1.53 -11.15
N ARG A 166 24.41 0.41 -10.81
CA ARG A 166 25.88 0.32 -10.64
C ARG A 166 26.63 0.10 -11.96
N ARG A 167 25.94 -0.24 -13.06
CA ARG A 167 26.59 -0.46 -14.35
C ARG A 167 27.14 0.85 -14.93
N SER A 168 28.34 0.80 -15.52
CA SER A 168 28.99 1.94 -16.20
C SER A 168 28.50 2.13 -17.65
N ASP A 169 27.91 1.08 -18.24
CA ASP A 169 27.45 1.04 -19.62
C ASP A 169 26.18 1.86 -19.92
N ILE A 170 25.68 1.75 -21.14
CA ILE A 170 24.48 2.46 -21.61
C ILE A 170 23.22 2.07 -20.82
N VAL A 171 23.12 0.82 -20.37
CA VAL A 171 21.96 0.32 -19.61
C VAL A 171 21.94 0.96 -18.22
N GLY A 172 23.10 1.06 -17.57
CA GLY A 172 23.22 1.76 -16.29
C GLY A 172 22.92 3.25 -16.40
N ARG A 173 23.42 3.93 -17.46
CA ARG A 173 23.09 5.34 -17.70
C ARG A 173 21.59 5.56 -17.95
N LEU A 174 20.97 4.71 -18.77
CA LEU A 174 19.53 4.77 -19.02
C LEU A 174 18.74 4.55 -17.73
N THR A 175 19.10 3.55 -16.93
CA THR A 175 18.44 3.26 -15.65
C THR A 175 18.54 4.47 -14.70
N ARG A 176 19.71 5.10 -14.60
CA ARG A 176 19.91 6.32 -13.80
C ARG A 176 19.06 7.49 -14.31
N ALA A 177 18.96 7.68 -15.62
CA ALA A 177 18.16 8.73 -16.21
C ALA A 177 16.65 8.52 -15.99
N VAL A 178 16.18 7.30 -16.21
CA VAL A 178 14.76 6.90 -16.09
C VAL A 178 14.28 6.95 -14.64
N ASN A 179 15.13 6.54 -13.69
CA ASN A 179 14.83 6.59 -12.26
C ASN A 179 15.38 7.87 -11.58
N ALA A 180 15.75 8.90 -12.35
CA ALA A 180 16.16 10.17 -11.76
C ALA A 180 14.96 10.80 -11.02
N PRO A 181 15.19 11.46 -9.87
CA PRO A 181 14.15 12.26 -9.26
C PRO A 181 13.69 13.35 -10.23
N LEU A 182 12.40 13.68 -10.20
CA LEU A 182 11.88 14.79 -11.01
C LEU A 182 12.64 16.07 -10.62
N PRO A 183 13.15 16.85 -11.59
CA PRO A 183 13.93 18.05 -11.32
C PRO A 183 13.01 19.22 -10.89
N ILE A 184 12.34 19.06 -9.74
CA ILE A 184 11.49 20.09 -9.16
C ILE A 184 12.39 21.16 -8.56
N ARG A 185 12.43 22.33 -9.21
CA ARG A 185 13.19 23.48 -8.71
C ARG A 185 12.64 23.88 -7.35
N ARG A 186 13.52 24.22 -6.39
CA ARG A 186 13.12 24.65 -5.04
C ARG A 186 12.08 25.77 -5.06
N ALA A 187 12.18 26.69 -6.02
CA ALA A 187 11.25 27.81 -6.20
C ALA A 187 9.82 27.38 -6.58
N TRP A 188 9.61 26.17 -7.07
CA TRP A 188 8.29 25.67 -7.47
C TRP A 188 7.51 25.05 -6.32
N TYR A 189 8.17 24.62 -5.25
CA TYR A 189 7.50 23.95 -4.12
C TYR A 189 6.37 24.78 -3.48
N PRO A 190 6.52 26.10 -3.24
CA PRO A 190 5.41 26.89 -2.69
C PRO A 190 4.18 26.91 -3.60
N ALA A 191 4.37 27.05 -4.92
CA ALA A 191 3.27 27.06 -5.88
C ALA A 191 2.61 25.68 -6.00
N LEU A 192 3.40 24.60 -6.00
CA LEU A 192 2.89 23.23 -6.01
C LEU A 192 2.12 22.93 -4.71
N ALA A 193 2.65 23.33 -3.56
CA ALA A 193 1.97 23.17 -2.27
C ALA A 193 0.63 23.92 -2.24
N ALA A 194 0.60 25.16 -2.73
CA ALA A 194 -0.63 25.93 -2.87
C ALA A 194 -1.63 25.25 -3.84
N GLY A 195 -1.16 24.74 -4.98
CA GLY A 195 -1.99 24.00 -5.93
C GLY A 195 -2.65 22.77 -5.31
N PHE A 196 -1.88 21.93 -4.59
CA PHE A 196 -2.44 20.78 -3.88
C PHE A 196 -3.36 21.18 -2.72
N ALA A 197 -3.09 22.30 -2.02
CA ALA A 197 -4.00 22.81 -1.01
C ALA A 197 -5.35 23.25 -1.62
N ILE A 198 -5.34 23.89 -2.80
CA ILE A 198 -6.56 24.24 -3.54
C ILE A 198 -7.33 22.98 -3.93
N VAL A 199 -6.64 21.95 -4.44
CA VAL A 199 -7.27 20.65 -4.76
C VAL A 199 -7.90 20.02 -3.51
N ALA A 200 -7.21 20.06 -2.36
CA ALA A 200 -7.76 19.56 -1.10
C ALA A 200 -9.05 20.30 -0.70
N VAL A 201 -9.04 21.63 -0.78
CA VAL A 201 -10.21 22.47 -0.48
C VAL A 201 -11.34 22.20 -1.47
N TYR A 202 -11.05 22.05 -2.76
CA TYR A 202 -12.04 21.69 -3.78
C TYR A 202 -12.79 20.42 -3.39
N TYR A 203 -12.08 19.31 -3.14
CA TYR A 203 -12.75 18.06 -2.76
C TYR A 203 -13.50 18.16 -1.44
N LEU A 204 -12.96 18.88 -0.46
CA LEU A 204 -13.65 19.10 0.83
C LEU A 204 -14.98 19.83 0.64
N LEU A 205 -14.99 20.86 -0.20
CA LEU A 205 -16.17 21.66 -0.49
C LEU A 205 -17.15 20.96 -1.43
N SER A 206 -16.71 19.96 -2.20
CA SER A 206 -17.59 19.14 -3.02
C SER A 206 -18.42 18.13 -2.22
N ILE A 207 -18.01 17.75 -0.99
CA ILE A 207 -18.73 16.74 -0.19
C ILE A 207 -20.23 17.03 -0.04
N PRO A 208 -20.68 18.24 0.35
CA PRO A 208 -22.10 18.54 0.53
C PRO A 208 -22.92 18.53 -0.77
N GLU A 209 -22.26 18.61 -1.93
CA GLU A 209 -22.90 18.63 -3.25
C GLU A 209 -23.16 17.22 -3.80
N MET A 210 -22.44 16.21 -3.30
CA MET A 210 -22.55 14.85 -3.79
C MET A 210 -23.73 14.14 -3.12
N VAL A 211 -24.38 13.25 -3.86
CA VAL A 211 -25.54 12.49 -3.38
C VAL A 211 -25.14 11.12 -2.86
N ASP A 212 -24.24 10.42 -3.57
CA ASP A 212 -23.81 9.07 -3.21
C ASP A 212 -22.67 9.10 -2.16
N THR A 213 -22.84 8.28 -1.11
CA THR A 213 -21.88 8.13 0.00
C THR A 213 -20.48 7.71 -0.47
N ARG A 214 -20.36 6.93 -1.55
CA ARG A 214 -19.06 6.55 -2.12
C ARG A 214 -18.31 7.78 -2.61
N VAL A 215 -19.00 8.72 -3.25
CA VAL A 215 -18.40 9.95 -3.76
C VAL A 215 -18.03 10.91 -2.60
N HIS A 216 -18.78 10.92 -1.49
CA HIS A 216 -18.37 11.61 -0.26
C HIS A 216 -17.03 11.09 0.25
N LEU A 217 -16.89 9.77 0.32
CA LEU A 217 -15.68 9.14 0.81
C LEU A 217 -14.51 9.34 -0.16
N THR A 218 -14.73 9.29 -1.49
CA THR A 218 -13.70 9.66 -2.47
C THR A 218 -13.22 11.08 -2.23
N SER A 219 -14.14 12.02 -2.06
CA SER A 219 -13.82 13.43 -1.79
C SER A 219 -13.03 13.61 -0.50
N LEU A 220 -13.39 12.90 0.57
CA LEU A 220 -12.66 12.91 1.83
C LEU A 220 -11.22 12.37 1.66
N GLU A 221 -11.05 11.24 0.97
CA GLU A 221 -9.72 10.68 0.71
C GLU A 221 -8.86 11.62 -0.15
N MET A 222 -9.43 12.22 -1.21
CA MET A 222 -8.71 13.16 -2.05
C MET A 222 -8.34 14.44 -1.29
N THR A 223 -9.21 14.91 -0.39
CA THR A 223 -8.91 16.01 0.53
C THR A 223 -7.68 15.69 1.38
N VAL A 224 -7.67 14.52 2.02
CA VAL A 224 -6.57 14.09 2.89
C VAL A 224 -5.27 13.93 2.08
N PHE A 225 -5.31 13.26 0.93
CA PHE A 225 -4.11 13.08 0.11
C PHE A 225 -3.54 14.38 -0.41
N ALA A 226 -4.38 15.25 -0.99
CA ALA A 226 -3.92 16.53 -1.49
C ALA A 226 -3.38 17.40 -0.35
N GLY A 227 -4.01 17.37 0.83
CA GLY A 227 -3.53 18.05 2.04
C GLY A 227 -2.17 17.52 2.53
N LEU A 228 -2.01 16.20 2.59
CA LEU A 228 -0.74 15.57 2.97
C LEU A 228 0.38 15.89 1.97
N VAL A 229 0.09 15.90 0.67
CA VAL A 229 1.06 16.29 -0.37
C VAL A 229 1.42 17.77 -0.23
N ALA A 230 0.45 18.67 -0.04
CA ALA A 230 0.70 20.10 0.17
C ALA A 230 1.59 20.36 1.40
N GLY A 231 1.29 19.69 2.52
CA GLY A 231 2.11 19.74 3.74
C GLY A 231 3.51 19.19 3.49
N GLY A 232 3.63 18.04 2.84
CA GLY A 232 4.91 17.41 2.51
C GLY A 232 5.80 18.30 1.63
N LEU A 233 5.24 18.87 0.55
CA LEU A 233 5.95 19.82 -0.30
C LEU A 233 6.45 21.04 0.49
N SER A 234 5.66 21.52 1.45
CA SER A 234 6.04 22.61 2.34
C SER A 234 7.21 22.24 3.27
N PHE A 235 7.24 21.01 3.80
CA PHE A 235 8.37 20.52 4.59
C PHE A 235 9.63 20.35 3.74
N VAL A 236 9.51 19.81 2.52
CA VAL A 236 10.66 19.68 1.60
C VAL A 236 11.22 21.04 1.21
N TYR A 237 10.37 22.04 0.94
CA TYR A 237 10.80 23.41 0.69
C TYR A 237 11.65 23.99 1.84
N ARG A 238 11.29 23.64 3.08
CA ARG A 238 12.01 24.03 4.31
C ARG A 238 13.26 23.20 4.59
N GLY A 239 13.64 22.27 3.70
CA GLY A 239 14.84 21.47 3.81
C GLY A 239 14.62 20.05 4.36
N GLY A 240 13.37 19.61 4.53
CA GLY A 240 13.08 18.23 4.91
C GLY A 240 13.48 17.24 3.82
N ASN A 241 14.11 16.13 4.21
CA ASN A 241 14.43 15.04 3.29
C ASN A 241 13.12 14.43 2.74
N PRO A 242 12.89 14.37 1.41
CA PRO A 242 11.62 13.92 0.82
C PRO A 242 11.16 12.53 1.27
N VAL A 243 12.07 11.59 1.48
CA VAL A 243 11.74 10.21 1.88
C VAL A 243 11.17 10.20 3.30
N THR A 244 11.82 10.92 4.21
CA THR A 244 11.37 11.02 5.61
C THR A 244 10.07 11.81 5.74
N VAL A 245 9.90 12.86 4.93
CA VAL A 245 8.64 13.62 4.85
C VAL A 245 7.50 12.74 4.32
N ALA A 246 7.75 11.93 3.30
CA ALA A 246 6.77 10.99 2.78
C ALA A 246 6.42 9.90 3.82
N ALA A 247 7.41 9.39 4.56
CA ALA A 247 7.17 8.46 5.67
C ALA A 247 6.27 9.08 6.75
N ASP A 248 6.46 10.36 7.09
CA ASP A 248 5.58 11.08 8.02
C ASP A 248 4.17 11.30 7.46
N ALA A 249 4.03 11.57 6.16
CA ALA A 249 2.71 11.61 5.52
C ALA A 249 2.00 10.24 5.59
N LEU A 250 2.74 9.14 5.38
CA LEU A 250 2.23 7.77 5.53
C LEU A 250 1.79 7.49 6.98
N ARG A 251 2.58 7.92 7.97
CA ARG A 251 2.21 7.84 9.39
C ARG A 251 0.87 8.54 9.65
N VAL A 252 0.72 9.79 9.19
CA VAL A 252 -0.52 10.55 9.37
C VAL A 252 -1.69 9.85 8.66
N PHE A 253 -1.47 9.33 7.45
CA PHE A 253 -2.48 8.57 6.71
C PHE A 253 -2.93 7.31 7.45
N VAL A 254 -2.02 6.50 7.99
CA VAL A 254 -2.36 5.31 8.78
C VAL A 254 -3.16 5.71 10.02
N GLY A 255 -2.74 6.77 10.71
CA GLY A 255 -3.47 7.30 11.87
C GLY A 255 -4.88 7.75 11.50
N TYR A 256 -5.01 8.52 10.41
CA TYR A 256 -6.29 8.92 9.84
C TYR A 256 -7.17 7.71 9.49
N ARG A 257 -6.64 6.70 8.78
CA ARG A 257 -7.42 5.51 8.38
C ARG A 257 -7.92 4.72 9.58
N PHE A 258 -7.10 4.57 10.62
CA PHE A 258 -7.55 3.92 11.86
C PHE A 258 -8.72 4.69 12.50
N LEU A 259 -8.67 6.02 12.53
CA LEU A 259 -9.74 6.83 13.10
C LEU A 259 -10.99 6.86 12.23
N GLN A 260 -10.81 7.00 10.91
CA GLN A 260 -11.90 6.98 9.95
C GLN A 260 -12.68 5.67 10.00
N GLU A 261 -12.00 4.53 9.95
CA GLU A 261 -12.65 3.21 10.02
C GLU A 261 -13.35 2.98 11.38
N ILE A 262 -12.93 3.66 12.44
CA ILE A 262 -13.60 3.62 13.74
C ILE A 262 -14.90 4.42 13.71
N VAL A 263 -14.87 5.63 13.14
CA VAL A 263 -15.98 6.59 13.25
C VAL A 263 -17.02 6.40 12.17
N VAL A 264 -16.58 6.09 10.94
CA VAL A 264 -17.44 6.08 9.75
C VAL A 264 -18.14 4.73 9.57
N ARG A 265 -17.57 3.63 10.08
CA ARG A 265 -18.19 2.31 9.91
C ARG A 265 -19.22 2.02 10.99
N SER A 266 -20.49 2.05 10.58
CA SER A 266 -21.61 1.42 11.28
C SER A 266 -21.73 -0.07 10.98
N GLU A 267 -21.24 -0.53 9.82
CA GLU A 267 -21.36 -1.91 9.34
C GLU A 267 -19.98 -2.59 9.22
N PRO A 268 -19.70 -3.63 10.02
CA PRO A 268 -18.46 -4.38 9.93
C PRO A 268 -18.48 -5.29 8.69
N GLY A 269 -17.31 -5.79 8.30
CA GLY A 269 -17.21 -6.79 7.24
C GLY A 269 -15.82 -7.42 7.18
N ALA A 270 -15.69 -8.58 6.55
CA ALA A 270 -14.38 -9.23 6.36
C ALA A 270 -13.39 -8.34 5.57
N ASN A 271 -13.93 -7.41 4.79
CA ASN A 271 -13.16 -6.42 4.04
C ASN A 271 -12.87 -5.13 4.83
N ALA A 272 -12.97 -5.13 6.17
CA ALA A 272 -12.96 -3.94 7.03
C ALA A 272 -11.87 -3.99 8.10
N LEU A 273 -11.69 -2.86 8.81
CA LEU A 273 -11.25 -2.92 10.20
C LEU A 273 -12.48 -3.05 11.11
N PRO A 274 -12.36 -3.67 12.30
CA PRO A 274 -13.53 -3.94 13.15
C PRO A 274 -14.24 -2.65 13.64
N GLY A 275 -13.49 -1.59 13.94
CA GLY A 275 -14.09 -0.32 14.37
C GLY A 275 -14.99 -0.43 15.61
N TRP A 276 -16.02 0.41 15.70
CA TRP A 276 -17.01 0.46 16.78
C TRP A 276 -18.32 -0.27 16.47
N ALA A 277 -18.32 -1.18 15.51
CA ALA A 277 -19.51 -1.97 15.21
C ALA A 277 -20.02 -2.73 16.44
N SER A 278 -21.33 -2.95 16.52
CA SER A 278 -21.92 -3.67 17.66
C SER A 278 -21.38 -5.09 17.76
N ALA A 279 -21.39 -5.64 18.98
CA ALA A 279 -20.97 -7.03 19.21
C ALA A 279 -21.77 -8.01 18.34
N SER A 280 -23.07 -7.77 18.12
CA SER A 280 -23.90 -8.63 17.26
C SER A 280 -23.47 -8.59 15.80
N ALA A 281 -23.20 -7.40 15.25
CA ALA A 281 -22.77 -7.26 13.86
C ALA A 281 -21.37 -7.86 13.65
N GLN A 282 -20.50 -7.74 14.65
CA GLN A 282 -19.18 -8.38 14.62
C GLN A 282 -19.27 -9.90 14.75
N THR A 283 -20.16 -10.42 15.61
CA THR A 283 -20.44 -11.86 15.71
C THR A 283 -20.80 -12.43 14.34
N GLU A 284 -21.72 -11.81 13.61
CA GLU A 284 -22.13 -12.27 12.27
C GLU A 284 -20.94 -12.35 11.28
N VAL A 285 -20.10 -11.30 11.26
CA VAL A 285 -18.90 -11.30 10.41
C VAL A 285 -17.92 -12.40 10.79
N PHE A 286 -17.67 -12.59 12.09
CA PHE A 286 -16.73 -13.60 12.57
C PHE A 286 -17.27 -15.03 12.47
N GLU A 287 -18.58 -15.24 12.50
CA GLU A 287 -19.23 -16.53 12.22
C GLU A 287 -19.01 -16.92 10.75
N ALA A 288 -19.31 -16.01 9.81
CA ALA A 288 -19.05 -16.24 8.39
C ALA A 288 -17.56 -16.51 8.10
N ILE A 289 -16.68 -15.75 8.74
CA ILE A 289 -15.24 -15.99 8.62
C ILE A 289 -14.85 -17.35 9.21
N ALA A 290 -15.38 -17.74 10.38
CA ALA A 290 -15.04 -19.01 11.02
C ALA A 290 -15.43 -20.21 10.16
N GLU A 291 -16.58 -20.14 9.47
CA GLU A 291 -17.04 -21.17 8.53
C GLU A 291 -16.10 -21.33 7.33
N ALA A 292 -15.55 -20.22 6.83
CA ALA A 292 -14.68 -20.17 5.66
C ALA A 292 -13.17 -20.18 5.97
N HIS A 293 -12.78 -20.27 7.25
CA HIS A 293 -11.37 -20.24 7.63
C HIS A 293 -10.72 -21.64 7.63
N VAL A 294 -9.39 -21.68 7.59
CA VAL A 294 -8.65 -22.91 7.90
C VAL A 294 -8.93 -23.42 9.31
N ALA A 295 -9.03 -24.74 9.46
CA ALA A 295 -9.52 -25.40 10.68
C ALA A 295 -8.89 -24.92 12.01
N PRO A 296 -7.56 -24.70 12.12
CA PRO A 296 -6.98 -24.21 13.37
C PRO A 296 -7.49 -22.81 13.76
N MET A 297 -7.72 -21.94 12.78
CA MET A 297 -8.20 -20.59 13.02
C MET A 297 -9.72 -20.57 13.23
N SER A 298 -10.47 -21.37 12.48
CA SER A 298 -11.90 -21.57 12.70
C SER A 298 -12.17 -21.99 14.16
N ALA A 299 -11.45 -23.00 14.66
CA ALA A 299 -11.55 -23.42 16.05
C ALA A 299 -11.16 -22.32 17.05
N PHE A 300 -10.15 -21.50 16.74
CA PHE A 300 -9.78 -20.37 17.60
C PHE A 300 -10.90 -19.31 17.65
N LEU A 301 -11.52 -19.01 16.50
CA LEU A 301 -12.63 -18.06 16.41
C LEU A 301 -13.82 -18.54 17.24
N GLU A 302 -14.22 -19.80 17.08
CA GLU A 302 -15.34 -20.42 17.80
C GLU A 302 -15.10 -20.52 19.31
N LEU A 303 -13.89 -20.83 19.73
CA LEU A 303 -13.59 -21.11 21.14
C LEU A 303 -13.15 -19.86 21.93
N ALA A 304 -12.54 -18.87 21.27
CA ALA A 304 -11.93 -17.72 21.95
C ALA A 304 -12.46 -16.35 21.51
N VAL A 305 -12.90 -16.19 20.26
CA VAL A 305 -13.36 -14.89 19.74
C VAL A 305 -14.86 -14.72 19.90
N LEU A 306 -15.66 -15.61 19.32
CA LEU A 306 -17.12 -15.54 19.32
C LEU A 306 -17.72 -15.51 20.74
N PRO A 307 -17.30 -16.36 21.70
CA PRO A 307 -17.86 -16.35 23.05
C PRO A 307 -17.55 -15.07 23.85
N ALA A 308 -16.52 -14.32 23.43
CA ALA A 308 -16.04 -13.12 24.10
C ALA A 308 -16.18 -11.87 23.21
N MET A 309 -17.09 -11.87 22.22
CA MET A 309 -17.15 -10.83 21.19
C MET A 309 -17.27 -9.42 21.77
N THR A 310 -18.07 -9.22 22.82
CA THR A 310 -18.19 -7.92 23.51
C THR A 310 -16.86 -7.39 24.02
N ALA A 311 -16.00 -8.26 24.56
CA ALA A 311 -14.67 -7.86 25.02
C ALA A 311 -13.73 -7.55 23.85
N TRP A 312 -13.81 -8.34 22.77
CA TRP A 312 -13.01 -8.11 21.56
C TRP A 312 -13.36 -6.81 20.85
N VAL A 313 -14.64 -6.45 20.74
CA VAL A 313 -15.06 -5.15 20.17
C VAL A 313 -14.43 -3.99 20.93
N VAL A 314 -14.47 -4.03 22.26
CA VAL A 314 -13.82 -2.99 23.09
C VAL A 314 -12.31 -2.98 22.86
N ALA A 315 -11.66 -4.15 22.81
CA ALA A 315 -10.23 -4.26 22.58
C ALA A 315 -9.82 -3.68 21.21
N PHE A 316 -10.55 -4.04 20.14
CA PHE A 316 -10.33 -3.52 18.79
C PHE A 316 -10.48 -2.01 18.74
N ALA A 317 -11.56 -1.48 19.32
CA ALA A 317 -11.83 -0.06 19.36
C ALA A 317 -10.75 0.72 20.14
N VAL A 318 -10.31 0.22 21.30
CA VAL A 318 -9.26 0.86 22.10
C VAL A 318 -7.92 0.86 21.35
N VAL A 319 -7.51 -0.28 20.78
CA VAL A 319 -6.25 -0.37 20.04
C VAL A 319 -6.28 0.54 18.81
N GLN A 320 -7.32 0.43 17.98
CA GLN A 320 -7.41 1.20 16.74
C GLN A 320 -7.52 2.72 17.04
N THR A 321 -8.26 3.15 18.08
CA THR A 321 -8.39 4.57 18.44
C THR A 321 -7.07 5.12 18.99
N SER A 322 -6.47 4.42 19.95
CA SER A 322 -5.24 4.89 20.61
C SER A 322 -4.06 4.94 19.65
N VAL A 323 -3.89 3.91 18.81
CA VAL A 323 -2.87 3.87 17.76
C VAL A 323 -3.16 4.92 16.69
N GLY A 324 -4.43 5.10 16.29
CA GLY A 324 -4.85 6.11 15.33
C GLY A 324 -4.46 7.53 15.77
N ILE A 325 -4.82 7.91 17.00
CA ILE A 325 -4.45 9.22 17.58
C ILE A 325 -2.93 9.35 17.70
N ALA A 326 -2.26 8.34 18.26
CA ALA A 326 -0.82 8.37 18.47
C ALA A 326 -0.04 8.53 17.16
N LEU A 327 -0.44 7.80 16.12
CA LEU A 327 0.15 7.95 14.79
C LEU A 327 -0.21 9.29 14.16
N LEU A 328 -1.44 9.80 14.30
CA LEU A 328 -1.83 11.09 13.72
C LEU A 328 -0.97 12.24 14.26
N VAL A 329 -0.77 12.32 15.58
CA VAL A 329 0.03 13.37 16.23
C VAL A 329 1.53 13.06 16.28
N GLY A 330 1.92 11.82 15.95
CA GLY A 330 3.29 11.34 15.98
C GLY A 330 3.85 11.26 17.41
N TYR A 331 3.06 10.66 18.31
CA TYR A 331 3.45 10.36 19.69
C TYR A 331 3.93 8.92 19.81
N ARG A 332 5.19 8.71 20.19
CA ARG A 332 5.82 7.38 20.27
C ARG A 332 5.58 6.58 18.99
N THR A 333 5.79 7.23 17.85
CA THR A 333 5.52 6.78 16.49
C THR A 333 6.00 5.36 16.25
N ARG A 334 7.23 5.03 16.67
CA ARG A 334 7.77 3.67 16.53
C ARG A 334 6.97 2.62 17.29
N LEU A 335 6.60 2.91 18.54
CA LEU A 335 5.79 2.00 19.35
C LEU A 335 4.38 1.88 18.77
N ALA A 336 3.72 3.00 18.49
CA ALA A 336 2.38 3.03 17.90
C ALA A 336 2.34 2.30 16.55
N GLY A 337 3.32 2.53 15.69
CA GLY A 337 3.45 1.84 14.41
C GLY A 337 3.73 0.34 14.58
N THR A 338 4.57 -0.06 15.54
CA THR A 338 4.81 -1.48 15.84
C THR A 338 3.52 -2.17 16.33
N VAL A 339 2.76 -1.49 17.19
CA VAL A 339 1.44 -1.99 17.63
C VAL A 339 0.47 -2.06 16.45
N ALA A 340 0.46 -1.08 15.55
CA ALA A 340 -0.34 -1.10 14.33
C ALA A 340 0.00 -2.31 13.44
N VAL A 341 1.30 -2.56 13.21
CA VAL A 341 1.78 -3.70 12.42
C VAL A 341 1.34 -5.02 13.06
N GLY A 342 1.56 -5.21 14.35
CA GLY A 342 1.14 -6.42 15.06
C GLY A 342 -0.38 -6.62 15.03
N TYR A 343 -1.14 -5.54 15.23
CA TYR A 343 -2.59 -5.54 15.16
C TYR A 343 -3.09 -5.96 13.78
N LEU A 344 -2.57 -5.37 12.70
CA LEU A 344 -2.96 -5.69 11.33
C LEU A 344 -2.60 -7.13 10.92
N VAL A 345 -1.48 -7.67 11.42
CA VAL A 345 -1.13 -9.10 11.24
C VAL A 345 -2.15 -10.00 11.91
N VAL A 346 -2.52 -9.69 13.17
CA VAL A 346 -3.54 -10.45 13.90
C VAL A 346 -4.88 -10.39 13.18
N LEU A 347 -5.33 -9.20 12.76
CA LEU A 347 -6.58 -9.05 12.02
C LEU A 347 -6.57 -9.84 10.70
N THR A 348 -5.47 -9.79 9.96
CA THR A 348 -5.31 -10.56 8.72
C THR A 348 -5.39 -12.06 9.02
N ALA A 349 -4.71 -12.54 10.06
CA ALA A 349 -4.73 -13.94 10.47
C ALA A 349 -6.11 -14.40 10.93
N LEU A 350 -6.92 -13.49 11.49
CA LEU A 350 -8.30 -13.74 11.89
C LEU A 350 -9.30 -13.71 10.71
N GLY A 351 -8.87 -13.40 9.48
CA GLY A 351 -9.73 -13.39 8.30
C GLY A 351 -10.23 -12.00 7.85
N LEU A 352 -9.73 -10.90 8.44
CA LEU A 352 -9.98 -9.54 7.93
C LEU A 352 -8.99 -9.20 6.80
N VAL A 353 -9.28 -9.70 5.60
CA VAL A 353 -8.29 -9.89 4.53
C VAL A 353 -8.16 -8.75 3.52
N ARG A 354 -8.93 -7.66 3.64
CA ARG A 354 -8.86 -6.54 2.68
C ARG A 354 -8.15 -5.31 3.23
N LEU A 355 -8.78 -4.51 4.10
CA LEU A 355 -8.16 -3.27 4.58
C LEU A 355 -6.91 -3.51 5.43
N ALA A 356 -6.88 -4.57 6.24
CA ALA A 356 -5.76 -4.79 7.15
C ALA A 356 -4.43 -5.01 6.40
N PRO A 357 -4.35 -5.92 5.39
CA PRO A 357 -3.17 -6.04 4.54
C PRO A 357 -2.86 -4.77 3.74
N LEU A 358 -3.87 -4.04 3.28
CA LEU A 358 -3.66 -2.83 2.48
C LEU A 358 -3.04 -1.68 3.29
N ILE A 359 -3.36 -1.55 4.58
CA ILE A 359 -2.74 -0.57 5.49
C ILE A 359 -1.36 -1.04 5.96
N PHE A 360 -1.10 -2.35 5.98
CA PHE A 360 0.07 -2.98 6.57
C PHE A 360 1.41 -2.42 6.06
N ALA A 361 1.58 -2.26 4.74
CA ALA A 361 2.82 -1.70 4.18
C ALA A 361 3.08 -0.26 4.67
N SER A 362 2.04 0.56 4.74
CA SER A 362 2.14 1.93 5.23
C SER A 362 2.41 1.97 6.73
N ALA A 363 1.83 1.04 7.50
CA ALA A 363 2.10 0.90 8.94
C ALA A 363 3.55 0.48 9.22
N ILE A 364 4.16 -0.37 8.37
CA ILE A 364 5.59 -0.71 8.47
C ILE A 364 6.46 0.52 8.23
N VAL A 365 6.16 1.33 7.20
CA VAL A 365 6.89 2.58 6.97
C VAL A 365 6.75 3.52 8.17
N ALA A 366 5.54 3.66 8.73
CA ALA A 366 5.30 4.46 9.92
C ALA A 366 6.09 3.95 11.14
N ALA A 367 6.14 2.63 11.35
CA ALA A 367 6.84 2.00 12.47
C ALA A 367 8.37 2.15 12.38
N THR A 368 8.92 2.26 11.18
CA THR A 368 10.36 2.14 10.94
C THR A 368 11.03 3.46 10.56
N LEU A 369 10.36 4.32 9.78
CA LEU A 369 10.97 5.49 9.14
C LEU A 369 10.38 6.85 9.58
N ALA A 370 9.15 6.87 10.12
CA ALA A 370 8.45 8.11 10.44
C ALA A 370 8.80 8.70 11.81
N GLY A 371 8.27 9.89 12.11
CA GLY A 371 8.43 10.61 13.36
C GLY A 371 9.49 11.72 13.32
N ARG A 372 9.91 12.18 12.13
CA ARG A 372 10.92 13.25 11.99
C ARG A 372 10.31 14.62 11.82
N HIS A 373 9.15 14.70 11.18
CA HIS A 373 8.49 15.93 10.77
C HIS A 373 7.07 15.98 11.34
N ALA A 374 6.64 17.17 11.74
CA ALA A 374 5.28 17.42 12.23
C ALA A 374 4.81 16.39 13.28
N SER A 375 5.66 16.07 14.25
CA SER A 375 5.37 15.03 15.25
C SER A 375 5.74 15.49 16.67
N LEU A 376 5.02 14.96 17.67
CA LEU A 376 5.40 15.15 19.06
C LEU A 376 6.74 14.48 19.39
N ASP A 377 7.13 13.43 18.66
CA ASP A 377 8.44 12.80 18.77
C ASP A 377 9.57 13.73 18.34
N SER A 378 9.42 14.43 17.22
CA SER A 378 10.42 15.42 16.76
C SER A 378 10.53 16.59 17.73
N ILE A 379 9.41 17.05 18.31
CA ILE A 379 9.43 18.10 19.34
C ILE A 379 10.13 17.62 20.62
N ALA A 380 9.95 16.33 20.97
CA ALA A 380 10.61 15.70 22.11
C ALA A 380 12.07 15.28 21.82
N GLY A 381 12.63 15.60 20.66
CA GLY A 381 14.00 15.23 20.28
C GLY A 381 14.22 13.73 20.11
N ARG A 382 13.18 12.95 19.80
CA ARG A 382 13.29 11.50 19.56
C ARG A 382 13.67 11.26 18.10
N GLU A 383 14.84 10.71 17.88
CA GLU A 383 15.29 10.34 16.55
C GLU A 383 14.78 8.95 16.16
N PRO A 384 14.19 8.78 14.96
CA PRO A 384 13.82 7.46 14.49
C PRO A 384 15.07 6.69 14.06
N ARG A 385 15.16 5.47 14.58
CA ARG A 385 16.23 4.51 14.29
C ARG A 385 15.58 3.26 13.72
N PRO A 386 15.55 3.10 12.38
CA PRO A 386 14.99 1.92 11.75
C PRO A 386 15.67 0.66 12.32
N PRO A 387 14.90 -0.39 12.67
CA PRO A 387 15.47 -1.64 13.14
C PRO A 387 16.23 -2.33 12.01
N ALA A 388 17.39 -2.91 12.30
CA ALA A 388 18.07 -3.79 11.36
C ALA A 388 17.26 -5.09 11.18
N ILE A 389 17.21 -5.60 9.95
CA ILE A 389 16.60 -6.91 9.65
C ILE A 389 17.69 -7.98 9.70
N PRO A 390 17.63 -8.96 10.61
CA PRO A 390 18.67 -9.98 10.68
C PRO A 390 18.59 -10.96 9.49
N ASP A 391 19.73 -11.29 8.87
CA ASP A 391 19.82 -12.22 7.74
C ASP A 391 19.23 -13.60 8.03
N ARG A 392 19.32 -14.04 9.29
CA ARG A 392 18.77 -15.32 9.77
C ARG A 392 17.25 -15.43 9.60
N VAL A 393 16.56 -14.32 9.35
CA VAL A 393 15.11 -14.29 9.12
C VAL A 393 14.75 -14.70 7.69
N ALA A 394 15.67 -14.57 6.73
CA ALA A 394 15.38 -14.78 5.31
C ALA A 394 14.84 -16.18 5.00
N LEU A 395 15.56 -17.22 5.44
CA LEU A 395 15.18 -18.60 5.15
C LEU A 395 13.89 -19.03 5.86
N PRO A 396 13.69 -18.79 7.18
CA PRO A 396 12.42 -19.07 7.84
C PRO A 396 11.24 -18.31 7.22
N ALA A 397 11.42 -17.04 6.86
CA ALA A 397 10.38 -16.25 6.22
C ALA A 397 10.03 -16.79 4.82
N ALA A 398 11.03 -17.17 4.02
CA ALA A 398 10.79 -17.79 2.72
C ALA A 398 10.02 -19.12 2.86
N ALA A 399 10.47 -20.00 3.77
CA ALA A 399 9.83 -21.29 4.00
C ALA A 399 8.38 -21.13 4.47
N GLY A 400 8.14 -20.24 5.43
CA GLY A 400 6.80 -19.94 5.93
C GLY A 400 5.91 -19.32 4.84
N GLY A 401 6.43 -18.35 4.09
CA GLY A 401 5.70 -17.72 3.00
C GLY A 401 5.30 -18.70 1.89
N ILE A 402 6.24 -19.57 1.47
CA ILE A 402 5.96 -20.62 0.47
C ILE A 402 4.92 -21.60 1.02
N ALA A 403 5.05 -22.06 2.27
CA ALA A 403 4.10 -22.99 2.86
C ALA A 403 2.68 -22.41 2.90
N LEU A 404 2.51 -21.17 3.36
CA LEU A 404 1.21 -20.49 3.40
C LEU A 404 0.62 -20.30 2.00
N LEU A 405 1.43 -19.88 1.02
CA LEU A 405 0.98 -19.68 -0.35
C LEU A 405 0.58 -21.00 -1.01
N SER A 406 1.35 -22.08 -0.80
CA SER A 406 1.00 -23.43 -1.27
C SER A 406 -0.28 -23.94 -0.63
N SER A 407 -0.47 -23.73 0.68
CA SER A 407 -1.72 -24.07 1.36
C SER A 407 -2.92 -23.30 0.78
N ALA A 408 -2.78 -21.99 0.54
CA ALA A 408 -3.83 -21.21 -0.10
C ALA A 408 -4.17 -21.72 -1.51
N ALA A 409 -3.14 -22.05 -2.31
CA ALA A 409 -3.32 -22.57 -3.65
C ALA A 409 -4.02 -23.94 -3.66
N LEU A 410 -3.77 -24.79 -2.66
CA LEU A 410 -4.45 -26.09 -2.51
C LEU A 410 -5.93 -25.94 -2.11
N LEU A 411 -6.25 -24.92 -1.31
CA LEU A 411 -7.64 -24.64 -0.93
C LEU A 411 -8.43 -23.98 -2.07
N GLY A 412 -7.74 -23.26 -2.96
CA GLY A 412 -8.37 -22.47 -4.00
C GLY A 412 -8.92 -21.15 -3.45
N ILE A 413 -9.03 -20.16 -4.33
CA ILE A 413 -9.73 -18.90 -4.07
C ILE A 413 -10.69 -18.74 -5.24
N ASP A 414 -11.98 -18.75 -4.94
CA ASP A 414 -13.00 -18.32 -5.89
C ASP A 414 -13.05 -16.79 -5.87
N PRO A 415 -12.65 -16.12 -6.96
CA PRO A 415 -12.60 -14.67 -7.00
C PRO A 415 -13.98 -14.03 -7.19
N GLU A 416 -15.03 -14.82 -7.48
CA GLU A 416 -16.43 -14.37 -7.51
C GLU A 416 -17.08 -14.42 -6.12
N ALA A 417 -16.53 -15.23 -5.21
CA ALA A 417 -17.04 -15.38 -3.85
C ALA A 417 -16.79 -14.14 -2.99
N GLY A 418 -17.68 -13.89 -2.04
CA GLY A 418 -17.51 -12.82 -1.06
C GLY A 418 -16.26 -13.05 -0.19
N TYR A 419 -15.59 -11.97 0.25
CA TYR A 419 -14.39 -12.10 1.11
C TYR A 419 -14.62 -12.88 2.41
N GLY A 420 -15.86 -12.95 2.90
CA GLY A 420 -16.22 -13.81 4.04
C GLY A 420 -16.06 -15.28 3.71
N GLU A 421 -16.45 -15.70 2.51
CA GLU A 421 -16.47 -17.10 2.03
C GLU A 421 -15.09 -17.63 1.63
N VAL A 422 -14.15 -16.73 1.33
CA VAL A 422 -12.76 -17.07 1.00
C VAL A 422 -11.75 -16.55 2.03
N ALA A 423 -12.21 -16.20 3.23
CA ALA A 423 -11.39 -15.55 4.26
C ALA A 423 -10.13 -16.35 4.60
N GLY A 424 -10.24 -17.68 4.76
CA GLY A 424 -9.11 -18.54 5.11
C GLY A 424 -7.99 -18.52 4.06
N PRO A 425 -8.24 -18.97 2.82
CA PRO A 425 -7.25 -18.95 1.75
C PRO A 425 -6.66 -17.57 1.48
N VAL A 426 -7.48 -16.50 1.49
CA VAL A 426 -6.96 -15.14 1.28
C VAL A 426 -6.06 -14.69 2.44
N ALA A 427 -6.40 -15.01 3.69
CA ALA A 427 -5.56 -14.68 4.85
C ALA A 427 -4.17 -15.31 4.73
N LEU A 428 -4.11 -16.57 4.29
CA LEU A 428 -2.85 -17.27 4.02
C LEU A 428 -2.02 -16.54 2.95
N VAL A 429 -2.62 -16.11 1.84
CA VAL A 429 -1.93 -15.34 0.78
C VAL A 429 -1.37 -14.03 1.32
N MET A 430 -2.15 -13.28 2.08
CA MET A 430 -1.73 -11.97 2.61
C MET A 430 -0.57 -12.09 3.60
N LEU A 431 -0.63 -13.09 4.49
CA LEU A 431 0.48 -13.41 5.40
C LEU A 431 1.71 -13.93 4.64
N ALA A 432 1.51 -14.75 3.61
CA ALA A 432 2.57 -15.22 2.74
C ALA A 432 3.31 -14.06 2.07
N PHE A 433 2.60 -13.07 1.53
CA PHE A 433 3.20 -11.90 0.91
C PHE A 433 4.08 -11.11 1.89
N GLY A 434 3.63 -10.94 3.14
CA GLY A 434 4.41 -10.31 4.18
C GLY A 434 5.72 -11.06 4.45
N LEU A 435 5.64 -12.39 4.59
CA LEU A 435 6.82 -13.24 4.82
C LEU A 435 7.75 -13.29 3.61
N LEU A 436 7.23 -13.39 2.38
CA LEU A 436 8.04 -13.41 1.16
C LEU A 436 8.72 -12.06 0.91
N ALA A 437 8.02 -10.94 1.14
CA ALA A 437 8.64 -9.62 1.07
C ALA A 437 9.76 -9.48 2.10
N LEU A 438 9.55 -9.97 3.34
CA LEU A 438 10.58 -9.98 4.39
C LEU A 438 11.77 -10.86 4.00
N ALA A 439 11.52 -12.05 3.44
CA ALA A 439 12.55 -12.98 3.00
C ALA A 439 13.44 -12.39 1.90
N LEU A 440 12.82 -11.72 0.92
CA LEU A 440 13.54 -11.06 -0.17
C LEU A 440 14.47 -9.97 0.38
N VAL A 441 13.96 -9.05 1.20
CA VAL A 441 14.74 -7.90 1.68
C VAL A 441 15.76 -8.24 2.77
N SER A 442 15.66 -9.41 3.41
CA SER A 442 16.62 -9.89 4.41
C SER A 442 17.74 -10.75 3.81
N SER A 443 17.69 -11.06 2.52
CA SER A 443 18.70 -11.90 1.89
C SER A 443 19.96 -11.09 1.52
N THR A 444 21.09 -11.37 2.18
CA THR A 444 22.40 -10.78 1.83
C THR A 444 22.91 -11.19 0.44
N ALA A 445 22.24 -12.12 -0.22
CA ALA A 445 22.63 -12.64 -1.51
C ALA A 445 22.72 -11.53 -2.57
N THR A 446 21.88 -10.50 -2.46
CA THR A 446 21.84 -9.39 -3.42
C THR A 446 23.04 -8.44 -3.27
N GLU A 447 23.50 -8.17 -2.05
CA GLU A 447 24.73 -7.39 -1.80
C GLU A 447 25.99 -8.14 -2.29
N ARG A 448 26.12 -9.44 -1.98
CA ARG A 448 27.29 -10.21 -2.43
C ARG A 448 27.38 -10.36 -3.95
N THR A 449 26.24 -10.36 -4.64
CA THR A 449 26.20 -10.46 -6.10
C THR A 449 26.66 -9.16 -6.76
N SER A 450 26.34 -8.00 -6.17
CA SER A 450 26.84 -6.71 -6.67
C SER A 450 28.36 -6.60 -6.52
N ASP A 451 28.91 -6.99 -5.36
CA ASP A 451 30.34 -6.87 -5.10
C ASP A 451 31.16 -7.80 -6.02
N ARG A 452 30.61 -8.97 -6.36
CA ARG A 452 31.23 -9.88 -7.35
C ARG A 452 31.27 -9.31 -8.76
N LEU A 453 30.21 -8.64 -9.22
CA LEU A 453 30.18 -8.05 -10.55
C LEU A 453 31.21 -6.90 -10.69
N GLU A 454 31.42 -6.12 -9.63
CA GLU A 454 32.44 -5.07 -9.59
C GLU A 454 33.86 -5.67 -9.68
N SER A 455 34.11 -6.79 -9.00
CA SER A 455 35.42 -7.47 -9.05
C SER A 455 35.77 -8.02 -10.44
N VAL A 456 34.78 -8.49 -11.20
CA VAL A 456 35.00 -9.04 -12.56
C VAL A 456 35.24 -7.94 -13.59
N SER A 457 34.61 -6.76 -13.45
CA SER A 457 34.89 -5.62 -14.34
C SER A 457 36.29 -5.04 -14.11
N ALA A 458 36.78 -5.01 -12.87
CA ALA A 458 38.11 -4.50 -12.57
C ALA A 458 39.22 -5.37 -13.18
N THR A 459 39.01 -6.68 -13.31
CA THR A 459 39.98 -7.60 -13.91
C THR A 459 39.96 -7.66 -15.44
N ALA A 460 38.98 -7.03 -16.09
CA ALA A 460 38.85 -7.04 -17.55
C ALA A 460 39.48 -5.80 -18.23
N GLU A 461 39.94 -4.83 -17.44
CA GLU A 461 40.66 -3.63 -17.89
C GLU A 461 42.19 -3.69 -17.67
N ASP A 462 42.69 -4.80 -17.12
CA ASP A 462 44.12 -5.18 -17.08
C ASP A 462 44.42 -6.25 -18.15
#